data_AF-A0A415G6T3-F1
#
_entry.id   AF-A0A415G6T3-F1
#
_cell.length_a   1.000
_cell.length_b   1.000
_cell.length_c   1.000
_cell.angle_alpha   90.00
_cell.angle_beta   90.00
_cell.angle_gamma   90.00
#
_symmetry.space_group_name_H-M   'P 1'
#
loop_
_entity.id
_entity.type
_entity.pdbx_description
1 polymer ?
#
loop_
_entity_poly.entity_id
_entity_poly.type
_entity_poly.pdbx_seq_one_letter_code
_entity_poly.pdbx_strand_id
1 'polypeptide(L)'
;MRDRRQELINYCCKSDEDRIVLVPLIEEVIFLEKRLEDLKKLPFIKINPKNPAQQKNTPAQKQYKELLQQYTNVIKVLTRATGQDEGDEESPLRKWVRKQGTMDSDQSGKG
;
A
#
# COMPACT_ATOMS: atom_id res chain seq x y z
N MET A 1 14.34 -21.39 2.50
CA MET A 1 13.35 -20.33 2.30
C MET A 1 11.98 -20.91 2.60
N ARG A 2 11.20 -20.27 3.47
CA ARG A 2 9.80 -20.66 3.66
C ARG A 2 9.04 -20.31 2.38
N ASP A 3 8.08 -21.15 2.00
CA ASP A 3 7.20 -20.88 0.86
C ASP A 3 6.27 -19.71 1.23
N ARG A 4 6.52 -18.54 0.64
CA ARG A 4 5.77 -17.29 0.88
C ARG A 4 4.26 -17.50 0.72
N ARG A 5 3.86 -18.34 -0.22
CA ARG A 5 2.47 -18.74 -0.42
C ARG A 5 1.89 -19.41 0.80
N GLN A 6 2.60 -20.39 1.34
CA GLN A 6 2.16 -21.14 2.52
C GLN A 6 2.12 -20.25 3.76
N GLU A 7 3.06 -19.31 3.91
CA GLU A 7 3.03 -18.32 5.00
C GLU A 7 1.74 -17.47 4.95
N LEU A 8 1.40 -16.95 3.76
CA LEU A 8 0.19 -16.14 3.57
C LEU A 8 -1.08 -16.96 3.78
N ILE A 9 -1.14 -18.21 3.32
CA ILE A 9 -2.28 -19.10 3.56
C ILE A 9 -2.46 -19.36 5.05
N ASN A 10 -1.38 -19.68 5.77
CA ASN A 10 -1.45 -19.96 7.21
C ASN A 10 -1.88 -18.73 8.02
N TYR A 11 -1.44 -17.55 7.58
CA TYR A 11 -1.81 -16.31 8.21
C TYR A 11 -3.26 -15.91 7.92
N CYS A 12 -3.67 -15.93 6.64
CA CYS A 12 -4.96 -15.41 6.19
C CYS A 12 -6.13 -16.39 6.33
N CYS A 13 -5.92 -17.69 6.12
CA CYS A 13 -7.00 -18.66 6.03
C CYS A 13 -7.13 -19.47 7.31
N LYS A 14 -8.28 -19.35 8.00
CA LYS A 14 -8.63 -20.09 9.22
C LYS A 14 -9.68 -21.17 8.97
N SER A 15 -10.41 -21.09 7.85
CA SER A 15 -11.35 -22.13 7.39
C SER A 15 -11.15 -22.50 5.91
N ASP A 16 -11.91 -23.48 5.43
CA ASP A 16 -11.94 -23.86 4.01
C ASP A 16 -12.64 -22.80 3.16
N GLU A 17 -13.65 -22.10 3.70
CA GLU A 17 -14.29 -20.96 3.04
C GLU A 17 -13.30 -19.82 2.80
N ASP A 18 -12.44 -19.52 3.78
CA ASP A 18 -11.36 -18.54 3.61
C ASP A 18 -10.44 -18.92 2.46
N ARG A 19 -10.14 -20.22 2.30
CA ARG A 19 -9.26 -20.68 1.22
C ARG A 19 -9.89 -20.44 -0.14
N ILE A 20 -11.21 -20.63 -0.28
CA ILE A 20 -11.92 -20.39 -1.55
C ILE A 20 -11.82 -18.91 -1.96
N VAL A 21 -11.96 -18.00 -1.00
CA VAL A 21 -12.02 -16.55 -1.28
C VAL A 21 -10.63 -15.89 -1.31
N LEU A 22 -9.75 -16.25 -0.38
CA LEU A 22 -8.50 -15.53 -0.13
C LEU A 22 -7.31 -16.11 -0.89
N VAL A 23 -7.29 -17.40 -1.24
CA VAL A 23 -6.17 -17.99 -2.01
C VAL A 23 -5.97 -17.28 -3.36
N PRO A 24 -7.01 -16.98 -4.17
CA PRO A 24 -6.82 -16.21 -5.40
C PRO A 24 -6.15 -14.85 -5.18
N LEU A 25 -6.51 -14.15 -4.09
CA LEU A 25 -5.89 -12.88 -3.72
C LEU A 25 -4.44 -13.06 -3.26
N ILE A 26 -4.13 -14.16 -2.57
CA ILE A 26 -2.76 -14.52 -2.17
C ILE A 26 -1.89 -14.80 -3.40
N GLU A 27 -2.41 -15.50 -4.41
CA GLU A 27 -1.69 -15.70 -5.69
C GLU A 27 -1.40 -14.35 -6.37
N GLU A 28 -2.37 -13.43 -6.36
CA GLU A 28 -2.19 -12.10 -6.92
C GLU A 28 -1.12 -11.30 -6.16
N VAL A 29 -1.07 -11.39 -4.83
CA VAL A 29 0.01 -10.79 -4.01
C VAL A 29 1.37 -11.31 -4.46
N ILE A 30 1.54 -12.62 -4.59
CA ILE A 30 2.83 -13.24 -4.98
C ILE A 30 3.23 -12.80 -6.39
N PHE A 31 2.26 -12.77 -7.31
CA PHE A 31 2.49 -12.28 -8.66
C PHE A 31 2.97 -10.82 -8.66
N LEU A 32 2.27 -9.94 -7.92
CA LEU A 32 2.62 -8.53 -7.81
C LEU A 32 3.97 -8.30 -7.12
N GLU A 33 4.28 -9.05 -6.04
CA GLU A 33 5.59 -9.00 -5.36
C GLU A 33 6.72 -9.24 -6.37
N LYS A 34 6.62 -10.30 -7.18
CA LYS A 34 7.63 -10.61 -8.21
C LYS A 34 7.75 -9.53 -9.27
N ARG A 35 6.64 -8.98 -9.77
CA ARG A 35 6.65 -7.90 -10.77
C ARG A 35 7.27 -6.62 -10.22
N LEU A 36 6.98 -6.28 -8.97
CA LEU A 36 7.56 -5.14 -8.29
C LEU A 36 9.08 -5.31 -8.09
N GLU A 37 9.55 -6.50 -7.73
CA GLU A 37 10.98 -6.81 -7.65
C GLU A 37 11.69 -6.67 -8.99
N ASP A 38 11.08 -7.14 -10.08
CA ASP A 38 11.65 -7.01 -11.42
C ASP A 38 11.70 -5.54 -11.87
N LEU A 39 10.65 -4.76 -11.62
CA LEU A 39 10.63 -3.34 -11.95
C LEU A 39 11.68 -2.55 -11.18
N LYS A 40 11.92 -2.86 -9.89
CA LYS A 40 12.96 -2.19 -9.08
C LYS A 40 14.37 -2.29 -9.69
N LYS A 41 14.63 -3.26 -10.56
CA LYS A 41 15.92 -3.42 -11.26
C LYS A 41 16.10 -2.43 -12.42
N LEU A 42 15.02 -1.78 -12.86
CA LEU A 42 15.03 -0.86 -13.99
C LEU A 42 15.19 0.61 -13.53
N PRO A 43 15.77 1.49 -14.36
CA PRO A 43 15.86 2.91 -14.02
C PRO A 43 14.47 3.53 -14.00
N PHE A 44 14.14 4.26 -12.93
CA PHE A 44 12.86 4.96 -12.79
C PHE A 44 12.89 6.39 -13.33
N ILE A 45 14.09 6.95 -13.44
CA ILE A 45 14.30 8.30 -13.94
C ILE A 45 15.31 8.25 -15.06
N LYS A 46 14.99 8.92 -16.16
CA LYS A 46 15.93 9.22 -17.24
C LYS A 46 16.39 10.67 -17.09
N ILE A 47 17.69 10.86 -16.93
CA ILE A 47 18.34 12.17 -16.86
C ILE A 47 18.83 12.54 -18.26
N ASN A 48 18.59 13.79 -18.70
CA ASN A 48 19.14 14.28 -19.95
C ASN A 48 20.67 14.49 -19.82
N PRO A 49 21.51 13.83 -20.65
CA PRO A 49 22.97 13.94 -20.53
C PRO A 49 23.51 15.35 -20.82
N LYS A 50 22.76 16.18 -21.57
CA LYS A 50 23.14 17.56 -21.90
C LYS A 50 22.66 18.58 -20.86
N ASN A 51 21.65 18.23 -20.07
CA ASN A 51 21.10 19.09 -19.03
C ASN A 51 20.56 18.23 -17.86
N PRO A 52 21.36 17.97 -16.82
CA PRO A 52 20.96 17.13 -15.69
C PRO A 52 19.73 17.60 -14.91
N ALA A 53 19.37 18.89 -14.99
CA ALA A 53 18.16 19.41 -14.37
C ALA A 53 16.86 18.90 -15.05
N GLN A 54 16.96 18.40 -16.28
CA GLN A 54 15.83 17.81 -16.99
C GLN A 54 15.75 16.31 -16.74
N GLN A 55 14.71 15.91 -16.02
CA GLN A 55 14.44 14.52 -15.66
C GLN A 55 13.06 14.10 -16.18
N LYS A 56 12.94 12.85 -16.61
CA LYS A 56 11.66 12.26 -17.03
C LYS A 56 11.47 10.89 -16.40
N ASN A 57 10.23 10.63 -16.00
CA ASN A 57 9.84 9.30 -15.53
C ASN A 57 9.95 8.29 -16.67
N THR A 58 10.46 7.10 -16.36
CA THR A 58 10.48 5.98 -17.30
C THR A 58 9.14 5.23 -17.28
N PRO A 59 8.85 4.39 -18.29
CA PRO A 59 7.70 3.49 -18.24
C PRO A 59 7.71 2.57 -17.01
N ALA A 60 8.90 2.10 -16.59
CA ALA A 60 9.07 1.26 -15.42
C ALA A 60 8.59 1.96 -14.13
N GLN A 61 8.88 3.26 -13.98
CA GLN A 61 8.41 4.04 -12.83
C GLN A 61 6.87 4.10 -12.77
N LYS A 62 6.22 4.29 -13.91
CA LYS A 62 4.75 4.36 -13.98
C LYS A 62 4.12 3.02 -13.61
N GLN A 63 4.58 1.93 -14.24
CA GLN A 63 4.12 0.58 -13.94
C GLN A 63 4.35 0.21 -12.48
N TYR A 64 5.52 0.56 -11.91
CA TYR A 64 5.81 0.28 -10.52
C TYR A 64 4.81 0.95 -9.58
N LYS A 65 4.48 2.22 -9.83
CA LYS A 65 3.48 2.96 -9.04
C LYS A 65 2.10 2.30 -9.10
N GLU A 66 1.66 1.90 -10.28
CA GLU A 66 0.35 1.26 -10.49
C GLU A 66 0.28 -0.11 -9.80
N LEU A 67 1.27 -0.97 -10.02
CA LEU A 67 1.32 -2.29 -9.38
C LEU A 67 1.50 -2.20 -7.87
N LEU A 68 2.25 -1.22 -7.37
CA LEU A 68 2.41 -1.02 -5.93
C LEU A 68 1.07 -0.62 -5.28
N GLN A 69 0.28 0.20 -5.98
CA GLN A 69 -1.06 0.55 -5.51
C GLN A 69 -1.98 -0.67 -5.48
N GLN A 70 -1.96 -1.51 -6.51
CA GLN A 70 -2.74 -2.75 -6.56
C GLN A 70 -2.31 -3.70 -5.43
N TYR A 71 -1.01 -3.94 -5.27
CA TYR A 71 -0.45 -4.75 -4.18
C TYR A 71 -0.93 -4.25 -2.82
N THR A 72 -0.82 -2.94 -2.56
CA THR A 72 -1.26 -2.33 -1.31
C THR A 72 -2.76 -2.53 -1.07
N ASN A 73 -3.57 -2.48 -2.13
CA ASN A 73 -5.01 -2.69 -2.02
C ASN A 73 -5.34 -4.16 -1.68
N VAL A 74 -4.70 -5.11 -2.34
CA VAL A 74 -4.90 -6.54 -2.03
C VAL A 74 -4.46 -6.87 -0.61
N ILE A 75 -3.31 -6.35 -0.17
CA ILE A 75 -2.85 -6.52 1.22
C ILE A 75 -3.88 -5.96 2.21
N LYS A 76 -4.44 -4.76 1.98
CA LYS A 76 -5.49 -4.20 2.85
C LYS A 76 -6.73 -5.09 2.92
N VAL A 77 -7.15 -5.68 1.80
CA VAL A 77 -8.29 -6.61 1.76
C VAL A 77 -7.98 -7.87 2.58
N LEU A 78 -6.80 -8.46 2.39
CA LEU A 78 -6.37 -9.64 3.15
C LEU A 78 -6.28 -9.34 4.66
N THR A 79 -5.68 -8.21 5.06
CA THR A 79 -5.57 -7.82 6.49
C THR A 79 -6.95 -7.63 7.13
N ARG A 80 -7.89 -7.00 6.43
CA ARG A 80 -9.28 -6.86 6.91
C ARG A 80 -9.98 -8.20 7.06
N ALA A 81 -9.81 -9.11 6.11
CA ALA A 81 -10.39 -10.45 6.16
C ALA A 81 -9.89 -11.25 7.38
N THR A 82 -8.68 -10.98 7.87
CA THR A 82 -8.13 -11.62 9.08
C THR A 82 -8.64 -11.07 10.41
N GLY A 83 -9.50 -10.04 10.39
CA GLY A 83 -9.99 -9.39 11.61
C GLY A 83 -8.92 -8.61 12.38
N GLN A 84 -7.73 -8.40 11.78
CA GLN A 84 -6.64 -7.60 12.35
C GLN A 84 -6.74 -6.11 12.01
N ASP A 85 -7.80 -5.66 11.33
CA ASP A 85 -8.20 -4.25 11.32
C ASP A 85 -8.85 -3.98 12.70
N GLU A 86 -8.02 -3.96 13.75
CA GLU A 86 -8.44 -3.63 15.11
C GLU A 86 -8.93 -2.19 15.14
N GLY A 87 -10.24 -2.07 15.06
CA GLY A 87 -11.01 -1.03 15.73
C GLY A 87 -11.28 0.23 14.93
N ASP A 88 -12.51 0.72 15.08
CA ASP A 88 -12.91 2.12 14.94
C ASP A 88 -12.08 3.11 15.82
N GLU A 89 -10.91 2.71 16.31
CA GLU A 89 -10.02 3.58 17.04
C GLU A 89 -9.45 4.64 16.10
N GLU A 90 -9.70 5.89 16.48
CA GLU A 90 -9.19 7.03 15.75
C GLU A 90 -7.65 6.98 15.68
N SER A 91 -7.14 6.82 14.45
CA SER A 91 -5.70 6.83 14.16
C SER A 91 -5.00 8.02 14.83
N PRO A 92 -3.77 7.84 15.38
CA PRO A 92 -2.96 8.93 15.93
C PRO A 92 -2.85 10.15 15.00
N LEU A 93 -2.83 9.93 13.68
CA LEU A 93 -2.81 11.01 12.69
C LEU A 93 -4.13 11.80 12.67
N ARG A 94 -5.28 11.12 12.74
CA ARG A 94 -6.60 11.78 12.82
C ARG A 94 -6.74 12.57 14.11
N LYS A 95 -6.29 12.01 15.24
CA LYS A 95 -6.21 12.73 16.54
C LYS A 95 -5.36 14.00 16.42
N TRP A 96 -4.21 13.91 15.74
CA TRP A 96 -3.32 15.06 15.53
C TRP A 96 -3.95 16.14 14.64
N VAL A 97 -4.54 15.76 13.49
CA VAL A 97 -5.18 16.71 12.55
C VAL A 97 -6.34 17.46 13.22
N ARG A 98 -7.20 16.76 13.99
CA ARG A 98 -8.29 17.41 14.73
C ARG A 98 -7.79 18.44 15.73
N LYS A 99 -6.73 18.12 16.47
CA LYS A 99 -6.12 19.04 17.45
C LYS A 99 -5.60 20.33 16.79
N GLN A 100 -5.12 20.26 15.55
CA GLN A 100 -4.69 21.44 14.80
C GLN A 100 -5.88 22.23 14.26
N GLY A 101 -6.92 21.57 13.76
CA GLY A 101 -8.12 22.22 13.21
C GLY A 101 -8.99 22.96 14.25
N THR A 102 -8.87 22.64 15.54
CA THR A 102 -9.59 23.32 16.63
C THR A 102 -8.93 24.62 17.11
N MET A 103 -7.74 24.99 16.64
CA MET A 103 -7.03 26.21 17.09
C MET A 103 -7.39 27.47 16.27
N ASP A 104 -8.08 27.33 15.13
CA ASP A 104 -8.41 28.45 14.24
C ASP A 104 -9.81 29.06 14.46
N SER A 105 -10.67 28.48 15.31
CA SER A 105 -12.05 28.96 15.50
C SER A 105 -12.28 29.84 16.74
N ASP A 106 -11.27 30.11 17.56
CA ASP A 106 -11.43 30.85 18.83
C ASP A 106 -10.92 32.31 18.82
N GLN A 107 -10.58 32.86 17.65
CA GLN A 107 -10.23 34.28 17.50
C GLN A 107 -11.04 34.99 16.42
N SER A 108 -12.36 35.01 16.56
CA SER A 108 -13.18 36.02 15.88
C SER A 108 -14.47 36.25 16.66
N GLY A 109 -14.41 37.10 17.67
CA GLY A 109 -15.58 37.52 18.42
C GLY A 109 -15.25 38.41 19.61
N LYS A 110 -14.98 39.70 19.33
CA LYS A 110 -15.36 40.88 20.13
C LYS A 110 -14.76 42.14 19.50
N GLY A 111 -15.55 42.73 18.60
CA GLY A 111 -15.58 44.18 18.37
C GLY A 111 -16.78 44.74 19.11
#